data_AF-A0A2X3H8H4-F1
#
_entry.id   AF-A0A2X3H8H4-F1
#
_cell.length_a   1.000
_cell.length_b   1.000
_cell.length_c   1.000
_cell.angle_alpha   90.00
_cell.angle_beta   90.00
_cell.angle_gamma   90.00
#
_symmetry.space_group_name_H-M   'P 1'
#
loop_
_entity.id
_entity.type
_entity.pdbx_description
1 polymer ?
#
loop_
_entity_poly.entity_id
_entity_poly.type
_entity_poly.pdbx_seq_one_letter_code
_entity_poly.pdbx_strand_id
1 'polypeptide(L)'
;MAANRKAYHVVDEAELAKASGTEHHGGVCFLIKKRHGTSVAQWVAKAGEEDCVLALEDVGNPHNLGAIMRSCAHFGVKGVVVQDAGVLESGAAIRTAEGGAEHVEPITGDSFIDTLDQFRKAGYAIVSTSSHNGTPLFKAELPKKMVLALGQERDGLSDAAISSADLSVAIDGTGNVESLNVSVATGVLLAEWWRQNKA
;
A
#
# COMPACT_ATOMS: atom_id res chain seq x y z
N MET A 1 1.10 17.30 -25.23
CA MET A 1 1.42 18.44 -24.33
C MET A 1 1.24 19.80 -25.01
N ALA A 2 1.74 20.01 -26.24
CA ALA A 2 1.49 21.25 -27.01
C ALA A 2 -0.01 21.49 -27.32
N ALA A 3 -0.78 20.43 -27.61
CA ALA A 3 -2.21 20.51 -27.87
C ALA A 3 -3.06 20.97 -26.65
N ASN A 4 -2.54 20.82 -25.42
CA ASN A 4 -3.27 21.12 -24.19
C ASN A 4 -2.75 22.37 -23.46
N ARG A 5 -1.87 23.17 -24.08
CA ARG A 5 -1.28 24.40 -23.50
C ARG A 5 -0.68 24.23 -22.10
N LYS A 6 -0.20 23.04 -21.74
CA LYS A 6 0.54 22.88 -20.48
C LYS A 6 1.91 23.54 -20.65
N ALA A 7 2.26 24.44 -19.73
CA ALA A 7 3.57 25.07 -19.70
C ALA A 7 4.66 23.99 -19.62
N TYR A 8 5.67 24.10 -20.45
CA TYR A 8 6.86 23.23 -20.43
C TYR A 8 8.09 24.10 -20.67
N HIS A 9 9.22 23.65 -20.12
CA HIS A 9 10.52 24.24 -20.34
C HIS A 9 11.41 23.16 -20.97
N VAL A 10 12.09 23.51 -22.06
CA VAL A 10 13.16 22.68 -22.62
C VAL A 10 14.45 23.19 -21.99
N VAL A 11 15.12 22.34 -21.25
CA VAL A 11 16.33 22.65 -20.51
C VAL A 11 17.41 21.62 -20.82
N ASP A 12 18.66 21.90 -20.46
CA ASP A 12 19.75 20.95 -20.65
C ASP A 12 19.74 19.82 -19.59
N GLU A 13 20.61 18.83 -19.79
CA GLU A 13 20.70 17.66 -18.92
C GLU A 13 21.12 18.01 -17.49
N ALA A 14 22.00 19.01 -17.32
CA ALA A 14 22.45 19.45 -16.00
C ALA A 14 21.31 20.11 -15.21
N GLU A 15 20.47 20.91 -15.88
CA GLU A 15 19.29 21.53 -15.29
C GLU A 15 18.21 20.48 -14.96
N LEU A 16 18.00 19.47 -15.82
CA LEU A 16 17.10 18.34 -15.53
C LEU A 16 17.57 17.53 -14.32
N ALA A 17 18.86 17.21 -14.23
CA ALA A 17 19.42 16.47 -13.10
C ALA A 17 19.25 17.26 -11.79
N LYS A 18 19.46 18.57 -11.83
CA LYS A 18 19.24 19.46 -10.68
C LYS A 18 17.77 19.54 -10.29
N ALA A 19 16.86 19.64 -11.25
CA ALA A 19 15.41 19.75 -11.00
C ALA A 19 14.82 18.44 -10.45
N SER A 20 15.28 17.29 -10.95
CA SER A 20 14.79 15.97 -10.55
C SER A 20 15.51 15.38 -9.33
N GLY A 21 16.67 15.92 -8.96
CA GLY A 21 17.52 15.41 -7.88
C GLY A 21 18.23 14.10 -8.22
N THR A 22 18.27 13.71 -9.50
CA THR A 22 18.88 12.45 -9.96
C THR A 22 19.24 12.51 -11.44
N GLU A 23 20.33 11.89 -11.86
CA GLU A 23 20.71 11.77 -13.27
C GLU A 23 19.83 10.75 -14.02
N HIS A 24 19.10 9.89 -13.30
CA HIS A 24 18.24 8.86 -13.90
C HIS A 24 16.81 9.39 -14.18
N HIS A 25 16.69 10.59 -14.74
CA HIS A 25 15.40 11.26 -14.95
C HIS A 25 14.66 10.85 -16.24
N GLY A 26 15.33 10.16 -17.17
CA GLY A 26 14.67 9.64 -18.39
C GLY A 26 14.25 10.72 -19.40
N GLY A 27 14.89 11.89 -19.36
CA GLY A 27 14.71 12.99 -20.32
C GLY A 27 13.43 13.82 -20.19
N VAL A 28 12.45 13.41 -19.37
CA VAL A 28 11.20 14.17 -19.14
C VAL A 28 10.85 14.16 -17.66
N CYS A 29 10.67 15.34 -17.07
CA CYS A 29 10.27 15.50 -15.68
C CYS A 29 8.93 16.23 -15.57
N PHE A 30 8.18 15.92 -14.52
CA PHE A 30 6.96 16.63 -14.15
C PHE A 30 7.12 17.26 -12.77
N LEU A 31 6.79 18.54 -12.66
CA LEU A 31 6.58 19.18 -11.37
C LEU A 31 5.13 18.96 -10.97
N ILE A 32 4.92 18.11 -9.97
CA ILE A 32 3.60 17.74 -9.46
C ILE A 32 3.37 18.33 -8.07
N LYS A 33 2.13 18.67 -7.77
CA LYS A 33 1.73 18.96 -6.39
C LYS A 33 1.68 17.64 -5.63
N LYS A 34 2.22 17.62 -4.41
CA LYS A 34 2.09 16.46 -3.52
C LYS A 34 0.61 16.15 -3.29
N ARG A 35 0.25 14.88 -3.34
CA ARG A 35 -1.09 14.43 -2.95
C ARG A 35 -1.17 14.44 -1.42
N HIS A 36 -2.32 14.86 -0.91
CA HIS A 36 -2.64 14.74 0.52
C HIS A 36 -3.38 13.42 0.74
N GLY A 37 -3.22 12.84 1.93
CA GLY A 37 -4.00 11.68 2.33
C GLY A 37 -5.50 12.00 2.40
N THR A 38 -6.32 10.99 2.20
CA THR A 38 -7.76 11.04 2.50
C THR A 38 -8.03 10.45 3.88
N SER A 39 -9.11 10.88 4.53
CA SER A 39 -9.55 10.27 5.79
C SER A 39 -10.29 8.96 5.55
N VAL A 40 -10.37 8.10 6.57
CA VAL A 40 -11.18 6.86 6.52
C VAL A 40 -12.63 7.18 6.18
N ALA A 41 -13.22 8.22 6.79
CA ALA A 41 -14.60 8.62 6.52
C ALA A 41 -14.84 8.99 5.04
N GLN A 42 -13.90 9.73 4.43
CA GLN A 42 -13.96 10.08 3.01
C GLN A 42 -13.76 8.85 2.10
N TRP A 43 -12.89 7.91 2.49
CA TRP A 43 -12.72 6.65 1.78
C TRP A 43 -13.98 5.81 1.79
N VAL A 44 -14.53 5.56 2.98
CA VAL A 44 -15.73 4.73 3.18
C VAL A 44 -16.93 5.29 2.43
N ALA A 45 -17.07 6.61 2.36
CA ALA A 45 -18.18 7.27 1.64
C ALA A 45 -18.23 6.96 0.13
N LYS A 46 -17.09 6.59 -0.48
CA LYS A 46 -16.98 6.23 -1.91
C LYS A 46 -16.74 4.73 -2.15
N ALA A 47 -16.51 3.94 -1.10
CA ALA A 47 -16.19 2.53 -1.20
C ALA A 47 -17.44 1.68 -1.47
N GLY A 48 -17.28 0.61 -2.26
CA GLY A 48 -18.35 -0.33 -2.57
C GLY A 48 -18.57 -1.39 -1.49
N GLU A 49 -19.37 -2.41 -1.83
CA GLU A 49 -19.55 -3.61 -1.00
C GLU A 49 -18.35 -4.56 -1.05
N GLU A 50 -17.52 -4.44 -2.07
CA GLU A 50 -16.27 -5.20 -2.23
C GLU A 50 -15.11 -4.23 -2.37
N ASP A 51 -14.27 -4.18 -1.33
CA ASP A 51 -13.16 -3.25 -1.21
C ASP A 51 -12.07 -3.83 -0.32
N CYS A 52 -10.84 -3.79 -0.82
CA CYS A 52 -9.67 -4.18 -0.05
C CYS A 52 -8.79 -2.95 0.12
N VAL A 53 -8.49 -2.64 1.38
CA VAL A 53 -7.58 -1.56 1.78
C VAL A 53 -6.35 -2.20 2.41
N LEU A 54 -5.16 -1.77 2.00
CA LEU A 54 -3.94 -2.17 2.68
C LEU A 54 -3.68 -1.25 3.87
N ALA A 55 -3.25 -1.78 5.01
CA ALA A 55 -2.81 -0.97 6.13
C ALA A 55 -1.39 -1.36 6.55
N LEU A 56 -0.48 -0.38 6.52
CA LEU A 56 0.93 -0.59 6.80
C LEU A 56 1.31 0.04 8.15
N GLU A 57 1.72 -0.80 9.10
CA GLU A 57 2.26 -0.38 10.39
C GLU A 57 3.79 -0.30 10.29
N ASP A 58 4.32 0.91 10.45
CA ASP A 58 5.77 1.20 10.50
C ASP A 58 6.61 0.75 9.27
N VAL A 59 5.98 0.51 8.12
CA VAL A 59 6.70 0.22 6.87
C VAL A 59 7.26 1.51 6.25
N GLY A 60 8.52 1.81 6.53
CA GLY A 60 9.17 3.06 6.08
C GLY A 60 10.08 2.94 4.85
N ASN A 61 10.49 1.74 4.44
CA ASN A 61 11.46 1.57 3.35
C ASN A 61 10.84 1.96 1.99
N PRO A 62 11.37 2.98 1.26
CA PRO A 62 10.78 3.42 0.00
C PRO A 62 10.70 2.36 -1.09
N HIS A 63 11.65 1.42 -1.16
CA HIS A 63 11.61 0.34 -2.14
C HIS A 63 10.49 -0.66 -1.85
N ASN A 64 10.30 -1.01 -0.57
CA ASN A 64 9.16 -1.84 -0.16
C ASN A 64 7.84 -1.12 -0.48
N LEU A 65 7.71 0.15 -0.09
CA LEU A 65 6.51 0.95 -0.35
C LEU A 65 6.19 1.04 -1.84
N GLY A 66 7.20 1.27 -2.69
CA GLY A 66 7.03 1.29 -4.15
C GLY A 66 6.55 -0.06 -4.71
N ALA A 67 7.18 -1.16 -4.29
CA ALA A 67 6.80 -2.51 -4.73
C ALA A 67 5.40 -2.91 -4.24
N ILE A 68 5.02 -2.49 -3.03
CA ILE A 68 3.67 -2.64 -2.47
C ILE A 68 2.65 -1.85 -3.30
N MET A 69 2.91 -0.57 -3.59
CA MET A 69 2.01 0.25 -4.41
C MET A 69 1.82 -0.36 -5.81
N ARG A 70 2.89 -0.89 -6.41
CA ARG A 70 2.82 -1.60 -7.68
C ARG A 70 1.91 -2.83 -7.60
N SER A 71 2.05 -3.63 -6.55
CA SER A 71 1.20 -4.80 -6.31
C SER A 71 -0.25 -4.42 -6.06
N CYS A 72 -0.49 -3.36 -5.26
CA CYS A 72 -1.83 -2.82 -5.01
C CYS A 72 -2.51 -2.41 -6.32
N ALA A 73 -1.83 -1.60 -7.13
CA ALA A 73 -2.33 -1.18 -8.43
C ALA A 73 -2.66 -2.36 -9.35
N HIS A 74 -1.79 -3.40 -9.37
CA HIS A 74 -1.99 -4.59 -10.17
C HIS A 74 -3.26 -5.38 -9.76
N PHE A 75 -3.48 -5.55 -8.46
CA PHE A 75 -4.64 -6.29 -7.91
C PHE A 75 -5.84 -5.38 -7.61
N GLY A 76 -5.87 -4.15 -8.12
CA GLY A 76 -7.01 -3.24 -7.96
C GLY A 76 -7.26 -2.74 -6.54
N VAL A 77 -6.28 -2.87 -5.63
CA VAL A 77 -6.29 -2.25 -4.29
C VAL A 77 -5.90 -0.79 -4.44
N LYS A 78 -6.82 0.10 -4.10
CA LYS A 78 -6.68 1.55 -4.37
C LYS A 78 -6.35 2.37 -3.14
N GLY A 79 -6.56 1.83 -1.94
CA GLY A 79 -6.35 2.52 -0.68
C GLY A 79 -5.20 1.90 0.11
N VAL A 80 -4.27 2.74 0.56
CA VAL A 80 -3.18 2.32 1.46
C VAL A 80 -3.14 3.23 2.67
N VAL A 81 -3.41 2.66 3.84
CA VAL A 81 -3.30 3.33 5.14
C VAL A 81 -1.84 3.46 5.55
N VAL A 82 -1.43 4.69 5.85
CA VAL A 82 -0.11 5.05 6.40
C VAL A 82 -0.29 6.19 7.41
N GLN A 83 0.64 6.34 8.35
CA GLN A 83 0.61 7.47 9.31
C GLN A 83 0.91 8.81 8.63
N ASP A 84 1.85 8.82 7.67
CA ASP A 84 2.21 10.00 6.88
C ASP A 84 2.08 9.68 5.39
N ALA A 85 1.17 10.36 4.69
CA ALA A 85 0.99 10.22 3.25
C ALA A 85 2.28 10.50 2.46
N GLY A 86 3.19 11.32 3.00
CA GLY A 86 4.46 11.68 2.38
C GLY A 86 5.39 10.49 2.11
N VAL A 87 5.26 9.38 2.84
CA VAL A 87 6.12 8.20 2.65
C VAL A 87 5.90 7.52 1.30
N LEU A 88 4.64 7.49 0.84
CA LEU A 88 4.27 6.94 -0.48
C LEU A 88 4.69 7.87 -1.64
N GLU A 89 4.85 9.15 -1.34
CA GLU A 89 5.15 10.19 -2.34
C GLU A 89 6.67 10.46 -2.49
N SER A 90 7.52 9.65 -1.85
CA SER A 90 8.96 9.78 -2.02
C SER A 90 9.39 9.39 -3.44
N GLY A 91 10.37 10.11 -4.01
CA GLY A 91 10.83 9.85 -5.38
C GLY A 91 11.36 8.43 -5.59
N ALA A 92 11.94 7.81 -4.56
CA ALA A 92 12.36 6.41 -4.58
C ALA A 92 11.17 5.45 -4.62
N ALA A 93 10.14 5.66 -3.79
CA ALA A 93 8.93 4.84 -3.79
C ALA A 93 8.16 4.95 -5.11
N ILE A 94 7.95 6.17 -5.61
CA ILE A 94 7.27 6.42 -6.89
C ILE A 94 8.04 5.76 -8.05
N ARG A 95 9.37 5.87 -8.07
CA ARG A 95 10.21 5.21 -9.08
C ARG A 95 10.05 3.69 -9.03
N THR A 96 10.15 3.09 -7.85
CA THR A 96 10.00 1.64 -7.69
C THR A 96 8.58 1.16 -8.03
N ALA A 97 7.56 2.00 -7.86
CA ALA A 97 6.18 1.67 -8.20
C ALA A 97 5.89 1.59 -9.71
N GLU A 98 6.77 2.14 -10.57
CA GLU A 98 6.65 2.11 -12.04
C GLU A 98 5.25 2.55 -12.54
N GLY A 99 4.72 3.65 -12.00
CA GLY A 99 3.39 4.18 -12.34
C GLY A 99 2.24 3.60 -11.50
N GLY A 100 2.47 2.56 -10.71
CA GLY A 100 1.48 2.01 -9.78
C GLY A 100 1.01 3.01 -8.72
N ALA A 101 1.89 3.93 -8.31
CA ALA A 101 1.58 4.98 -7.34
C ALA A 101 0.41 5.88 -7.79
N GLU A 102 0.17 6.04 -9.09
CA GLU A 102 -0.92 6.86 -9.63
C GLU A 102 -2.30 6.23 -9.41
N HIS A 103 -2.34 4.92 -9.13
CA HIS A 103 -3.55 4.14 -8.90
C HIS A 103 -3.87 3.92 -7.42
N VAL A 104 -2.98 4.38 -6.54
CA VAL A 104 -3.07 4.21 -5.09
C VAL A 104 -3.22 5.57 -4.42
N GLU A 105 -4.16 5.66 -3.49
CA GLU A 105 -4.44 6.84 -2.68
C GLU A 105 -4.03 6.57 -1.22
N PRO A 106 -3.20 7.45 -0.62
CA PRO A 106 -2.89 7.36 0.80
C PRO A 106 -4.14 7.65 1.65
N ILE A 107 -4.36 6.81 2.65
CA ILE A 107 -5.37 7.02 3.69
C ILE A 107 -4.62 7.29 4.99
N THR A 108 -4.98 8.35 5.71
CA THR A 108 -4.31 8.76 6.94
C THR A 108 -5.32 8.88 8.08
N GLY A 109 -4.89 8.57 9.30
CA GLY A 109 -5.66 8.74 10.53
C GLY A 109 -4.73 9.03 11.71
N ASP A 110 -5.31 9.29 12.88
CA ASP A 110 -4.57 9.77 14.06
C ASP A 110 -3.61 8.70 14.63
N SER A 111 -4.03 7.43 14.59
CA SER A 111 -3.18 6.29 14.92
C SER A 111 -3.56 5.07 14.09
N PHE A 112 -2.67 4.08 14.02
CA PHE A 112 -2.93 2.85 13.28
C PHE A 112 -4.15 2.11 13.82
N ILE A 113 -4.23 1.91 15.14
CA ILE A 113 -5.33 1.21 15.80
C ILE A 113 -6.66 1.94 15.65
N ASP A 114 -6.67 3.27 15.84
CA ASP A 114 -7.89 4.06 15.64
C ASP A 114 -8.37 3.97 14.19
N THR A 115 -7.45 4.00 13.22
CA THR A 115 -7.78 3.83 11.80
C THR A 115 -8.43 2.47 11.53
N LEU A 116 -7.87 1.38 12.06
CA LEU A 116 -8.47 0.04 11.93
C LEU A 116 -9.87 -0.01 12.54
N ASP A 117 -10.08 0.63 13.70
CA ASP A 117 -11.38 0.69 14.35
C ASP A 117 -12.42 1.48 13.55
N GLN A 118 -12.01 2.59 12.92
CA GLN A 118 -12.89 3.34 12.00
C GLN A 118 -13.34 2.48 10.81
N PHE A 119 -12.43 1.70 10.21
CA PHE A 119 -12.78 0.77 9.15
C PHE A 119 -13.71 -0.35 9.63
N ARG A 120 -13.45 -0.91 10.82
CA ARG A 120 -14.32 -1.92 11.44
C ARG A 120 -15.75 -1.39 11.62
N LYS A 121 -15.88 -0.19 12.18
CA LYS A 121 -17.18 0.50 12.33
C LYS A 121 -17.89 0.75 11.00
N ALA A 122 -17.14 0.83 9.90
CA ALA A 122 -17.65 0.96 8.54
C ALA A 122 -17.95 -0.39 7.84
N GLY A 123 -17.86 -1.51 8.56
CA GLY A 123 -18.20 -2.85 8.06
C GLY A 123 -17.06 -3.55 7.30
N TYR A 124 -15.81 -3.13 7.49
CA TYR A 124 -14.65 -3.89 7.01
C TYR A 124 -14.25 -4.94 8.04
N ALA A 125 -13.90 -6.14 7.57
CA ALA A 125 -13.18 -7.11 8.38
C ALA A 125 -11.69 -6.75 8.43
N ILE A 126 -11.08 -6.81 9.61
CA ILE A 126 -9.65 -6.56 9.78
C ILE A 126 -8.92 -7.90 9.68
N VAL A 127 -8.06 -8.03 8.67
CA VAL A 127 -7.25 -9.23 8.46
C VAL A 127 -5.80 -8.89 8.74
N SER A 128 -5.18 -9.60 9.69
CA SER A 128 -3.76 -9.47 9.99
C SER A 128 -2.93 -10.60 9.39
N THR A 129 -1.63 -10.38 9.29
CA THR A 129 -0.68 -11.39 8.86
C THR A 129 0.25 -11.81 10.00
N SER A 130 0.54 -13.10 10.12
CA SER A 130 1.54 -13.61 11.06
C SER A 130 2.40 -14.69 10.41
N SER A 131 3.69 -14.67 10.72
CA SER A 131 4.64 -15.73 10.31
C SER A 131 4.51 -16.99 11.18
N HIS A 132 3.85 -16.90 12.34
CA HIS A 132 3.86 -17.96 13.35
C HIS A 132 2.48 -18.51 13.65
N ASN A 133 1.45 -17.66 13.66
CA ASN A 133 0.10 -18.02 14.10
C ASN A 133 -0.96 -17.44 13.16
N GLY A 134 -1.60 -18.29 12.37
CA GLY A 134 -2.70 -17.87 11.51
C GLY A 134 -3.32 -19.04 10.77
N THR A 135 -4.48 -18.79 10.16
CA THR A 135 -5.05 -19.74 9.23
C THR A 135 -4.20 -19.74 7.96
N PRO A 136 -3.79 -20.89 7.42
CA PRO A 136 -3.04 -20.94 6.16
C PRO A 136 -3.77 -20.18 5.06
N LEU A 137 -3.10 -19.23 4.41
CA LEU A 137 -3.69 -18.28 3.46
C LEU A 137 -4.58 -18.98 2.42
N PHE A 138 -4.06 -20.04 1.79
CA PHE A 138 -4.76 -20.78 0.73
C PHE A 138 -5.89 -21.70 1.24
N LYS A 139 -6.10 -21.77 2.55
CA LYS A 139 -7.21 -22.47 3.20
C LYS A 139 -8.18 -21.49 3.88
N ALA A 140 -7.83 -20.21 3.96
CA ALA A 140 -8.66 -19.18 4.55
C ALA A 140 -9.70 -18.66 3.53
N GLU A 141 -10.88 -18.31 4.02
CA GLU A 141 -11.86 -17.54 3.25
C GLU A 141 -11.62 -16.05 3.54
N LEU A 142 -11.16 -15.31 2.53
CA LEU A 142 -10.80 -13.91 2.65
C LEU A 142 -12.04 -13.02 2.43
N PRO A 143 -12.38 -12.11 3.35
CA PRO A 143 -13.56 -11.26 3.21
C PRO A 143 -13.50 -10.35 1.97
N LYS A 144 -14.64 -10.17 1.30
CA LYS A 144 -14.80 -9.25 0.17
C LYS A 144 -14.54 -7.79 0.52
N LYS A 145 -14.84 -7.41 1.76
CA LYS A 145 -14.65 -6.07 2.30
C LYS A 145 -13.72 -6.13 3.49
N MET A 146 -12.45 -5.82 3.29
CA MET A 146 -11.43 -6.00 4.31
C MET A 146 -10.35 -4.94 4.32
N VAL A 147 -9.75 -4.76 5.50
CA VAL A 147 -8.46 -4.12 5.66
C VAL A 147 -7.42 -5.21 5.87
N LEU A 148 -6.43 -5.30 4.97
CA LEU A 148 -5.28 -6.17 5.14
C LEU A 148 -4.16 -5.42 5.86
N ALA A 149 -3.93 -5.74 7.12
CA ALA A 149 -2.88 -5.15 7.95
C ALA A 149 -1.57 -5.92 7.83
N LEU A 150 -0.48 -5.21 7.56
CA LEU A 150 0.90 -5.73 7.59
C LEU A 150 1.80 -4.77 8.37
N GLY A 151 2.75 -5.35 9.10
CA GLY A 151 3.77 -4.59 9.80
C GLY A 151 5.14 -4.65 9.14
N GLN A 152 6.10 -3.93 9.69
CA GLN A 152 7.50 -3.96 9.24
C GLN A 152 8.17 -5.32 9.46
N GLU A 153 9.22 -5.63 8.69
CA GLU A 153 9.84 -6.96 8.70
C GLU A 153 10.42 -7.41 10.05
N ARG A 154 10.86 -6.49 10.92
CA ARG A 154 11.54 -6.85 12.17
C ARG A 154 10.56 -7.25 13.27
N ASP A 155 9.57 -6.39 13.51
CA ASP A 155 8.68 -6.50 14.66
C ASP A 155 7.28 -6.99 14.25
N GLY A 156 6.99 -7.02 12.95
CA GLY A 156 5.66 -7.33 12.45
C GLY A 156 4.64 -6.27 12.88
N LEU A 157 3.40 -6.72 13.07
CA LEU A 157 2.33 -5.91 13.62
C LEU A 157 2.45 -5.83 15.14
N SER A 158 2.02 -4.69 15.72
CA SER A 158 1.91 -4.54 17.16
C SER A 158 0.90 -5.54 17.75
N ASP A 159 1.10 -5.93 19.01
CA ASP A 159 0.16 -6.82 19.73
C ASP A 159 -1.27 -6.27 19.72
N ALA A 160 -1.42 -4.94 19.78
CA ALA A 160 -2.71 -4.26 19.68
C ALA A 160 -3.36 -4.46 18.31
N ALA A 161 -2.59 -4.35 17.22
CA ALA A 161 -3.08 -4.57 15.87
C ALA A 161 -3.48 -6.03 15.66
N ILE A 162 -2.63 -6.97 16.09
CA ILE A 162 -2.91 -8.41 16.05
C ILE A 162 -4.18 -8.75 16.83
N SER A 163 -4.31 -8.26 18.07
CA SER A 163 -5.47 -8.52 18.93
C SER A 163 -6.77 -7.92 18.39
N SER A 164 -6.67 -6.92 17.52
CA SER A 164 -7.81 -6.29 16.89
C SER A 164 -8.29 -7.01 15.62
N ALA A 165 -7.51 -7.97 15.10
CA ALA A 165 -7.84 -8.65 13.86
C ALA A 165 -9.02 -9.61 14.03
N ASP A 166 -9.94 -9.58 13.06
CA ASP A 166 -11.06 -10.53 12.95
C ASP A 166 -10.57 -11.88 12.37
N LEU A 167 -9.51 -11.85 11.57
CA LEU A 167 -8.85 -13.02 11.00
C LEU A 167 -7.32 -12.80 10.96
N SER A 168 -6.56 -13.78 11.44
CA SER A 168 -5.10 -13.83 11.21
C SER A 168 -4.79 -14.89 10.16
N VAL A 169 -4.06 -14.51 9.11
CA VAL A 169 -3.61 -15.42 8.05
C VAL A 169 -2.08 -15.59 8.05
N ALA A 170 -1.62 -16.75 7.61
CA ALA A 170 -0.21 -17.07 7.48
C ALA A 170 0.12 -17.57 6.06
N ILE A 171 1.27 -17.14 5.53
CA ILE A 171 1.81 -17.67 4.27
C ILE A 171 2.70 -18.86 4.64
N ASP A 172 2.16 -20.07 4.53
CA ASP A 172 2.92 -21.28 4.81
C ASP A 172 4.04 -21.51 3.79
N GLY A 173 5.15 -22.09 4.24
CA GLY A 173 6.31 -22.38 3.41
C GLY A 173 7.13 -23.55 3.96
N THR A 174 8.38 -23.67 3.53
CA THR A 174 9.27 -24.76 3.96
C THR A 174 9.89 -24.57 5.34
N GLY A 175 9.82 -23.35 5.89
CA GLY A 175 10.47 -22.99 7.16
C GLY A 175 11.98 -22.76 7.07
N ASN A 176 12.57 -22.74 5.86
CA ASN A 176 14.01 -22.45 5.68
C ASN A 176 14.36 -20.99 6.00
N VAL A 177 13.37 -20.10 5.98
CA VAL A 177 13.45 -18.71 6.41
C VAL A 177 12.24 -18.42 7.30
N GLU A 178 12.41 -17.49 8.23
CA GLU A 178 11.38 -17.15 9.20
C GLU A 178 10.20 -16.39 8.57
N SER A 179 10.49 -15.47 7.65
CA SER A 179 9.49 -14.62 7.03
C SER A 179 9.89 -14.20 5.61
N LEU A 180 8.89 -13.74 4.85
CA LEU A 180 9.10 -13.10 3.56
C LEU A 180 9.32 -11.60 3.72
N ASN A 181 10.00 -10.97 2.77
CA ASN A 181 9.98 -9.52 2.64
C ASN A 181 8.54 -9.01 2.54
N VAL A 182 8.22 -7.89 3.19
CA VAL A 182 6.83 -7.39 3.32
C VAL A 182 6.19 -7.11 1.96
N SER A 183 6.95 -6.64 0.96
CA SER A 183 6.42 -6.40 -0.38
C SER A 183 6.08 -7.69 -1.12
N VAL A 184 6.88 -8.75 -0.92
CA VAL A 184 6.62 -10.09 -1.48
C VAL A 184 5.39 -10.71 -0.81
N ALA A 185 5.31 -10.66 0.52
CA ALA A 185 4.16 -11.13 1.27
C ALA A 185 2.87 -10.43 0.82
N THR A 186 2.92 -9.09 0.67
CA THR A 186 1.80 -8.29 0.15
C THR A 186 1.35 -8.79 -1.21
N GLY A 187 2.27 -9.05 -2.14
CA GLY A 187 1.92 -9.58 -3.46
C GLY A 187 1.19 -10.93 -3.40
N VAL A 188 1.63 -11.85 -2.55
CA VAL A 188 0.99 -13.16 -2.37
C VAL A 188 -0.41 -13.03 -1.77
N LEU A 189 -0.56 -12.20 -0.74
CA LEU A 189 -1.85 -11.97 -0.06
C LEU A 189 -2.88 -11.32 -0.98
N LEU A 190 -2.45 -10.29 -1.72
CA LEU A 190 -3.34 -9.59 -2.66
C LEU A 190 -3.71 -10.47 -3.86
N ALA A 191 -2.79 -11.31 -4.34
CA ALA A 191 -3.10 -12.29 -5.38
C ALA A 191 -4.18 -13.27 -4.94
N GLU A 192 -4.12 -13.77 -3.70
CA GLU A 192 -5.14 -14.68 -3.18
C GLU A 192 -6.47 -13.97 -2.96
N TRP A 193 -6.46 -12.76 -2.39
CA TRP A 193 -7.69 -11.97 -2.26
C TRP A 193 -8.36 -11.71 -3.62
N TRP A 194 -7.57 -11.35 -4.63
CA TRP A 194 -8.05 -11.16 -6.00
C TRP A 194 -8.65 -12.46 -6.55
N ARG A 195 -7.97 -13.60 -6.38
CA ARG A 195 -8.45 -14.90 -6.84
C ARG A 195 -9.79 -15.29 -6.22
N GLN A 196 -10.01 -14.98 -4.94
CA GLN A 196 -11.26 -15.32 -4.25
C GLN A 196 -12.41 -14.36 -4.58
N ASN A 197 -12.12 -13.07 -4.81
CA ASN A 197 -13.15 -12.03 -4.82
C ASN A 197 -13.34 -11.35 -6.18
N LYS A 198 -12.39 -11.47 -7.12
CA LYS A 198 -12.38 -10.74 -8.40
C LYS A 198 -12.21 -11.63 -9.64
N ALA A 199 -11.61 -12.81 -9.49
CA ALA A 199 -11.32 -13.73 -10.59
C ALA A 199 -12.54 -14.52 -11.09
#